data_AF-A0A835VR70-F1
#
_entry.id   AF-A0A835VR70-F1
#
_cell.length_a   1.000
_cell.length_b   1.000
_cell.length_c   1.000
_cell.angle_alpha   90.00
_cell.angle_beta   90.00
_cell.angle_gamma   90.00
#
_symmetry.space_group_name_H-M   'P 1'
#
loop_
_entity.id
_entity.type
_entity.pdbx_description
1 polymer ?
#
loop_
_entity_poly.entity_id
_entity_poly.type
_entity_poly.pdbx_seq_one_letter_code
_entity_poly.pdbx_strand_id
1 'polypeptide(L)'
;MPLTAYSNPRFSVAMLLANCVGMGLRPESPAEAQQWFELLDNCSSQSWTLQHVAVGLGTLARLNNYTPTPEVRALILEAATLEALQAQDDARIMLEISGKWGVALPAEAQKRLELIRDERLGRRGKTRTRQPYAL
;
A
#
# COMPACT_ATOMS: atom_id res chain seq x y z
N MET A 1 11.04 13.59 -25.15
CA MET A 1 10.35 13.85 -23.86
C MET A 1 11.40 13.97 -22.78
N PRO A 2 11.42 15.03 -21.96
CA PRO A 2 12.37 15.12 -20.86
C PRO A 2 12.01 14.10 -19.77
N LEU A 3 13.01 13.52 -19.11
CA LEU A 3 12.90 12.53 -18.04
C LEU A 3 12.45 13.18 -16.70
N THR A 4 11.49 14.09 -16.74
CA THR A 4 11.02 14.86 -15.57
C THR A 4 9.97 14.13 -14.73
N ALA A 5 9.61 12.90 -15.11
CA ALA A 5 8.60 12.08 -14.41
C ALA A 5 9.19 11.10 -13.39
N TYR A 6 10.49 11.20 -13.03
CA TYR A 6 11.01 10.53 -11.83
C TYR A 6 10.66 11.37 -10.59
N SER A 7 9.36 11.57 -10.41
CA SER A 7 8.74 12.32 -9.34
C SER A 7 8.82 11.54 -8.03
N ASN A 8 9.56 12.08 -7.07
CA ASN A 8 9.82 11.59 -5.72
C ASN A 8 10.77 10.37 -5.61
N PRO A 9 12.02 10.57 -5.12
CA PRO A 9 12.98 9.50 -4.88
C PRO A 9 12.47 8.35 -3.99
N ARG A 10 11.59 8.65 -3.03
CA ARG A 10 11.01 7.63 -2.13
C ARG A 10 10.15 6.62 -2.86
N PHE A 11 9.39 7.06 -3.86
CA PHE A 11 8.62 6.15 -4.69
C PHE A 11 9.53 5.23 -5.51
N SER A 12 10.64 5.76 -6.04
CA SER A 12 11.61 4.97 -6.79
C SER A 12 12.28 3.90 -5.93
N VAL A 13 12.66 4.24 -4.70
CA VAL A 13 13.20 3.28 -3.73
C VAL A 13 12.14 2.24 -3.33
N ALA A 14 10.90 2.65 -3.09
CA ALA A 14 9.80 1.73 -2.79
C ALA A 14 9.58 0.70 -3.91
N MET A 15 9.59 1.14 -5.16
CA MET A 15 9.51 0.26 -6.33
C MET A 15 10.72 -0.67 -6.44
N LEU A 16 11.93 -0.16 -6.19
CA LEU A 16 13.14 -0.98 -6.18
C LEU A 16 13.04 -2.11 -5.15
N LEU A 17 12.68 -1.78 -3.90
CA LEU A 17 12.51 -2.77 -2.85
C LEU A 17 11.42 -3.79 -3.20
N ALA A 18 10.27 -3.34 -3.71
CA ALA A 18 9.21 -4.24 -4.16
C ALA A 18 9.70 -5.22 -5.24
N ASN A 19 10.50 -4.74 -6.21
CA ASN A 19 11.10 -5.58 -7.24
C ASN A 19 12.12 -6.56 -6.65
N CYS A 20 12.98 -6.14 -5.72
CA CYS A 20 13.90 -7.01 -5.00
C CYS A 20 13.15 -8.19 -4.35
N VAL A 21 12.05 -7.90 -3.65
CA VAL A 21 11.21 -8.93 -3.03
C VAL A 21 10.58 -9.86 -4.07
N GLY A 22 10.14 -9.32 -5.22
CA GLY A 22 9.64 -10.09 -6.35
C GLY A 22 10.68 -11.05 -6.95
N MET A 23 11.96 -10.68 -6.90
CA MET A 23 13.10 -11.51 -7.31
C MET A 23 13.58 -12.48 -6.22
N GLY A 24 12.96 -12.47 -5.04
CA GLY A 24 13.33 -13.32 -3.90
C GLY A 24 14.36 -12.74 -2.95
N LEU A 25 14.86 -11.52 -3.20
CA LEU A 25 15.74 -10.81 -2.28
C LEU A 25 14.92 -10.26 -1.12
N ARG A 26 15.29 -10.62 0.11
CA ARG A 26 14.57 -10.24 1.33
C ARG A 26 15.59 -9.98 2.44
N PRO A 27 15.29 -9.09 3.40
CA PRO A 27 16.13 -8.93 4.57
C PRO A 27 16.13 -10.23 5.38
N GLU A 28 17.30 -10.76 5.66
CA GLU A 28 17.50 -12.01 6.40
C GLU A 28 17.33 -11.82 7.92
N SER A 29 17.45 -10.57 8.37
CA SER A 29 17.35 -10.19 9.78
C SER A 29 16.44 -8.97 10.02
N PRO A 30 15.95 -8.78 11.26
CA PRO A 30 15.24 -7.54 11.61
C PRO A 30 16.07 -6.27 11.43
N ALA A 31 17.39 -6.35 11.63
CA ALA A 31 18.31 -5.22 11.42
C ALA A 31 18.37 -4.82 9.94
N GLU A 32 18.44 -5.78 9.03
CA GLU A 32 18.37 -5.50 7.58
C GLU A 32 17.01 -4.94 7.18
N ALA A 33 15.93 -5.46 7.75
CA ALA A 33 14.60 -4.94 7.48
C ALA A 33 14.44 -3.48 7.96
N GLN A 34 15.08 -3.14 9.08
CA GLN A 34 15.19 -1.76 9.59
C GLN A 34 16.02 -0.87 8.64
N GLN A 35 17.13 -1.36 8.10
CA GLN A 35 17.94 -0.63 7.11
C GLN A 35 17.14 -0.34 5.82
N TRP A 36 16.29 -1.28 5.39
CA TRP A 36 15.40 -1.07 4.24
C TRP A 36 14.39 0.04 4.50
N PHE A 37 13.86 0.12 5.73
CA PHE A 37 13.01 1.24 6.15
C PHE A 37 13.79 2.56 6.18
N GLU A 38 14.99 2.58 6.77
CA GLU A 38 15.83 3.78 6.83
C GLU A 38 16.20 4.28 5.42
N LEU A 39 16.44 3.39 4.48
CA LEU A 39 16.65 3.75 3.08
C LEU A 39 15.42 4.45 2.47
N LEU A 40 14.21 3.94 2.76
CA LEU A 40 12.95 4.57 2.35
C LEU A 40 12.73 5.92 3.01
N ASP A 41 13.04 6.05 4.30
CA ASP A 41 12.79 7.29 5.03
C ASP A 41 13.76 8.41 4.59
N ASN A 42 15.06 8.09 4.49
CA ASN A 42 16.12 9.05 4.23
C ASN A 42 16.23 9.51 2.77
N CYS A 43 15.61 8.81 1.82
CA CYS A 43 15.78 9.14 0.40
C CYS A 43 15.03 10.40 -0.06
N SER A 44 14.19 11.02 0.79
CA SER A 44 13.49 12.26 0.45
C SER A 44 13.19 13.09 1.71
N SER A 45 13.33 14.42 1.60
CA SER A 45 12.89 15.33 2.68
C SER A 45 11.40 15.69 2.61
N GLN A 46 10.69 15.21 1.57
CA GLN A 46 9.27 15.47 1.39
C GLN A 46 8.42 14.57 2.29
N SER A 47 7.22 15.01 2.63
CA SER A 47 6.24 14.22 3.38
C SER A 47 5.92 12.89 2.70
N TRP A 48 5.52 11.91 3.51
CA TRP A 48 5.01 10.64 3.02
C TRP A 48 3.71 10.84 2.25
N THR A 49 3.54 10.10 1.16
CA THR A 49 2.32 10.10 0.35
C THR A 49 1.67 8.73 0.46
N LEU A 50 0.40 8.63 0.08
CA LEU A 50 -0.30 7.35 0.02
C LEU A 50 0.48 6.30 -0.77
N GLN A 51 1.08 6.67 -1.90
CA GLN A 51 1.84 5.74 -2.76
C GLN A 51 3.12 5.26 -2.06
N HIS A 52 3.81 6.13 -1.31
CA HIS A 52 4.98 5.71 -0.54
C HIS A 52 4.61 4.71 0.55
N VAL A 53 3.48 4.93 1.24
CA VAL A 53 2.98 4.03 2.27
C VAL A 53 2.54 2.70 1.65
N ALA A 54 1.70 2.73 0.62
CA ALA A 54 1.17 1.53 -0.02
C ALA A 54 2.29 0.66 -0.61
N VAL A 55 3.22 1.24 -1.37
CA VAL A 55 4.29 0.45 -2.00
C VAL A 55 5.41 0.15 -1.01
N GLY A 56 5.94 1.16 -0.32
CA GLY A 56 7.10 1.03 0.55
C GLY A 56 6.80 0.25 1.83
N LEU A 57 5.89 0.79 2.66
CA LEU A 57 5.50 0.12 3.90
C LEU A 57 4.73 -1.18 3.64
N GLY A 58 3.97 -1.27 2.55
CA GLY A 58 3.35 -2.52 2.12
C GLY A 58 4.36 -3.61 1.77
N THR A 59 5.48 -3.24 1.14
CA THR A 59 6.57 -4.18 0.88
C THR A 59 7.19 -4.66 2.20
N LEU A 60 7.52 -3.75 3.12
CA LEU A 60 8.07 -4.10 4.43
C LEU A 60 7.13 -4.97 5.25
N ALA A 61 5.83 -4.67 5.23
CA ALA A 61 4.81 -5.46 5.89
C ALA A 61 4.88 -6.91 5.43
N ARG A 62 5.05 -7.20 4.14
CA ARG A 62 5.12 -8.56 3.61
C ARG A 62 6.34 -9.36 4.08
N LEU A 63 7.40 -8.72 4.56
CA LEU A 63 8.69 -9.36 4.83
C LEU A 63 8.83 -10.04 6.21
N ASN A 64 7.83 -9.96 7.08
CA ASN A 64 7.76 -10.57 8.44
C ASN A 64 8.86 -10.17 9.44
N ASN A 65 10.02 -9.69 8.98
CA ASN A 65 11.18 -9.34 9.81
C ASN A 65 11.17 -7.89 10.29
N TYR A 66 10.30 -7.03 9.73
CA TYR A 66 10.18 -5.64 10.15
C TYR A 66 9.06 -5.46 11.18
N THR A 67 9.39 -4.82 12.31
CA THR A 67 8.41 -4.37 13.32
C THR A 67 8.24 -2.85 13.19
N PRO A 68 7.03 -2.33 12.96
CA PRO A 68 6.82 -0.90 12.76
C PRO A 68 6.94 -0.12 14.07
N THR A 69 7.63 1.01 14.00
CA THR A 69 7.70 2.00 15.08
C THR A 69 6.35 2.74 15.25
N PRO A 70 6.12 3.44 16.37
CA PRO A 70 4.93 4.27 16.55
C PRO A 70 4.71 5.29 15.42
N GLU A 71 5.79 5.87 14.90
CA GLU A 71 5.76 6.84 13.80
C GLU A 71 5.25 6.19 12.51
N VAL A 72 5.74 4.99 12.20
CA VAL A 72 5.27 4.22 11.04
C VAL A 72 3.79 3.85 11.16
N ARG A 73 3.34 3.50 12.37
CA ARG A 73 1.91 3.26 12.65
C ARG A 73 1.07 4.52 12.43
N ALA A 74 1.57 5.69 12.81
CA ALA A 74 0.89 6.96 12.56
C ALA A 74 0.80 7.28 11.06
N LEU A 75 1.85 7.03 10.28
CA LEU A 75 1.83 7.21 8.82
C LEU A 75 0.79 6.33 8.13
N ILE A 76 0.63 5.08 8.59
CA ILE A 76 -0.40 4.16 8.06
C ILE A 76 -1.80 4.68 8.38
N LEU A 77 -2.00 5.16 9.62
CA LEU A 77 -3.27 5.72 10.05
C LEU A 77 -3.64 6.95 9.20
N GLU A 78 -2.70 7.87 9.02
CA GLU A 78 -2.88 9.07 8.20
C GLU A 78 -3.19 8.70 6.74
N ALA A 79 -2.43 7.79 6.14
CA ALA A 79 -2.67 7.36 4.77
C ALA A 79 -4.04 6.69 4.58
N ALA A 80 -4.49 5.90 5.57
CA ALA A 80 -5.77 5.19 5.53
C ALA A 80 -6.99 6.13 5.62
N THR A 81 -6.83 7.32 6.22
CA THR A 81 -7.89 8.32 6.37
C THR A 81 -7.94 9.33 5.23
N LEU A 82 -6.96 9.34 4.32
CA LEU A 82 -6.95 10.25 3.16
C LEU A 82 -8.16 10.03 2.25
N GLU A 83 -8.89 11.11 1.95
CA GLU A 83 -10.02 11.10 1.01
C GLU A 83 -9.59 10.72 -0.41
N ALA A 84 -8.35 11.06 -0.79
CA ALA A 84 -7.77 10.76 -2.10
C ALA A 84 -7.55 9.24 -2.35
N LEU A 85 -7.66 8.40 -1.31
CA LEU A 85 -7.60 6.96 -1.45
C LEU A 85 -8.88 6.44 -2.11
N GLN A 86 -8.81 6.20 -3.42
CA GLN A 86 -9.91 5.67 -4.24
C GLN A 86 -9.52 4.40 -5.01
N ALA A 87 -8.21 4.08 -5.06
CA ALA A 87 -7.73 2.91 -5.77
C ALA A 87 -7.95 1.62 -4.95
N GLN A 88 -8.42 0.58 -5.62
CA GLN A 88 -8.68 -0.71 -4.99
C GLN A 88 -7.44 -1.38 -4.42
N ASP A 89 -6.33 -1.32 -5.16
CA ASP A 89 -5.09 -1.94 -4.72
C ASP A 89 -4.54 -1.24 -3.49
N ASP A 90 -4.58 0.09 -3.45
CA ASP A 90 -4.19 0.88 -2.29
C ASP A 90 -5.07 0.55 -1.08
N ALA A 91 -6.40 0.48 -1.26
CA ALA A 91 -7.32 0.11 -0.18
C ALA A 91 -7.03 -1.30 0.38
N ARG A 92 -6.80 -2.27 -0.51
CA ARG A 92 -6.44 -3.64 -0.13
C ARG A 92 -5.12 -3.67 0.65
N ILE A 93 -4.11 -2.95 0.17
CA ILE A 93 -2.80 -2.87 0.81
C ILE A 93 -2.92 -2.22 2.19
N MET A 94 -3.66 -1.13 2.32
CA MET A 94 -3.85 -0.46 3.62
C MET A 94 -4.50 -1.39 4.66
N LEU A 95 -5.52 -2.16 4.25
CA LEU A 95 -6.16 -3.17 5.11
C LEU A 95 -5.20 -4.33 5.45
N GLU A 96 -4.37 -4.77 4.50
CA GLU A 96 -3.36 -5.81 4.71
C GLU A 96 -2.31 -5.36 5.74
N ILE A 97 -1.76 -4.16 5.57
CA ILE A 97 -0.76 -3.58 6.47
C ILE A 97 -1.35 -3.36 7.87
N SER A 98 -2.55 -2.79 7.95
CA SER A 98 -3.19 -2.50 9.24
C SER A 98 -3.48 -3.78 10.02
N GLY A 99 -3.98 -4.81 9.34
CA GLY A 99 -4.21 -6.13 9.93
C GLY A 99 -2.91 -6.80 10.39
N LYS A 100 -1.87 -6.77 9.56
CA LYS A 100 -0.59 -7.43 9.84
C LYS A 100 0.16 -6.82 11.02
N TRP A 101 0.11 -5.51 11.15
CA TRP A 101 0.82 -4.79 12.22
C TRP A 101 -0.07 -4.40 13.40
N GLY A 102 -1.36 -4.78 13.38
CA GLY A 102 -2.30 -4.46 14.45
C GLY A 102 -2.52 -2.95 14.61
N VAL A 103 -2.56 -2.21 13.49
CA VAL A 103 -2.91 -0.78 13.50
C VAL A 103 -4.43 -0.67 13.48
N ALA A 104 -5.01 -0.20 14.58
CA ALA A 104 -6.45 0.02 14.68
C ALA A 104 -6.85 1.22 13.81
N LEU A 105 -7.54 0.95 12.71
CA LEU A 105 -8.10 2.00 11.86
C LEU A 105 -9.40 2.53 12.49
N PRO A 106 -9.73 3.84 12.32
CA PRO A 106 -11.04 4.35 12.69
C PRO A 106 -12.13 3.58 11.93
N ALA A 107 -13.24 3.26 12.61
CA ALA A 107 -14.30 2.42 12.03
C ALA A 107 -14.82 2.93 10.68
N GLU A 108 -14.94 4.25 10.52
CA GLU A 108 -15.38 4.88 9.27
C GLU A 108 -14.35 4.68 8.14
N ALA A 109 -13.06 4.85 8.45
CA ALA A 109 -11.99 4.63 7.49
C ALA A 109 -11.92 3.15 7.08
N GLN A 110 -12.01 2.24 8.04
CA GLN A 110 -12.02 0.80 7.78
C GLN A 110 -13.17 0.40 6.85
N LYS A 111 -14.41 0.81 7.18
CA LYS A 111 -15.60 0.52 6.37
C LYS A 111 -15.47 1.09 4.95
N ARG A 112 -14.95 2.31 4.81
CA ARG A 112 -14.69 2.93 3.49
C ARG A 112 -13.70 2.12 2.67
N LEU A 113 -12.59 1.69 3.27
CA LEU A 113 -11.58 0.89 2.58
C LEU A 113 -12.12 -0.48 2.15
N GLU A 114 -12.94 -1.12 2.99
CA GLU A 114 -13.63 -2.37 2.66
C GLU A 114 -14.57 -2.18 1.47
N LEU A 115 -15.35 -1.08 1.44
CA LEU A 115 -16.22 -0.75 0.31
C LEU A 115 -15.44 -0.54 -0.99
N ILE A 116 -14.34 0.23 -0.95
CA ILE A 116 -13.49 0.46 -2.13
C ILE A 116 -12.93 -0.88 -2.62
N ARG A 117 -12.34 -1.69 -1.72
CA ARG A 117 -11.81 -3.03 -2.02
C ARG A 117 -12.85 -3.92 -2.72
N ASP A 118 -14.10 -3.86 -2.30
CA ASP A 118 -15.16 -4.75 -2.78
C ASP A 118 -15.96 -4.20 -3.98
N GLU A 119 -15.81 -2.91 -4.31
CA GLU A 119 -16.64 -2.22 -5.32
C GLU A 119 -16.61 -2.86 -6.73
N ARG A 120 -15.48 -3.44 -7.17
CA ARG A 120 -15.40 -4.17 -8.45
C ARG A 120 -15.97 -5.59 -8.40
N LEU A 121 -16.08 -6.23 -7.23
CA LEU A 121 -16.74 -7.53 -7.10
C LEU A 121 -18.25 -7.38 -7.37
N GLY A 122 -18.85 -6.26 -6.95
CA GLY A 122 -20.24 -5.92 -7.25
C GLY A 122 -20.53 -5.60 -8.72
N ARG A 123 -19.55 -5.06 -9.46
CA ARG A 123 -19.72 -4.75 -10.90
C ARG A 123 -19.57 -5.97 -11.81
N ARG A 124 -18.79 -6.99 -11.43
CA ARG A 124 -18.73 -8.27 -12.17
C ARG A 124 -20.00 -9.12 -12.05
N GLY A 125 -20.80 -8.93 -11.00
CA GLY A 125 -22.07 -9.64 -10.80
C GLY A 125 -23.28 -9.07 -11.58
N LYS A 126 -23.21 -7.85 -12.10
CA LYS A 126 -24.36 -7.16 -12.72
C LYS A 126 -24.38 -7.15 -14.26
N THR A 127 -23.40 -7.74 -14.94
CA THR A 127 -23.33 -7.76 -16.43
C THR A 127 -23.74 -9.10 -17.05
N ARG A 128 -24.47 -9.96 -16.32
CA ARG A 128 -25.00 -11.22 -16.85
C ARG A 128 -26.52 -11.30 -16.83
N THR A 129 -27.21 -10.20 -17.11
CA THR A 129 -28.56 -10.27 -17.69
C THR A 129 -28.42 -10.73 -19.14
N ARG A 130 -28.48 -12.05 -19.34
CA ARG A 130 -28.76 -12.65 -20.65
C ARG A 130 -30.04 -12.00 -21.19
N GLN A 131 -29.92 -11.18 -22.23
CA GLN A 131 -31.04 -10.94 -23.12
C GLN A 131 -31.45 -12.30 -23.71
N PRO A 132 -32.73 -12.71 -23.65
CA PRO A 132 -33.20 -13.79 -24.49
C PRO A 132 -33.23 -13.26 -25.92
N TYR A 133 -32.42 -13.84 -26.81
CA TYR A 133 -32.66 -13.68 -28.24
C TYR A 133 -34.01 -14.32 -28.54
N ALA A 134 -35.01 -13.48 -28.77
CA ALA A 134 -36.19 -13.85 -29.54
C ALA A 134 -35.81 -13.73 -31.01
N LEU A 135 -35.81 -14.86 -31.72
CA LEU A 135 -36.20 -15.04 -33.12
C LEU A 135 -36.47 -16.54 -33.33
#